data_AF-A0A2E2WSH9-F1
#
_entry.id   AF-A0A2E2WSH9-F1
#
_cell.length_a   1.000
_cell.length_b   1.000
_cell.length_c   1.000
_cell.angle_alpha   90.00
_cell.angle_beta   90.00
_cell.angle_gamma   90.00
#
_symmetry.space_group_name_H-M   'P 1'
#
loop_
_entity.id
_entity.type
_entity.pdbx_description
1 polymer ?
#
loop_
_entity_poly.entity_id
_entity_poly.type
_entity_poly.pdbx_seq_one_letter_code
_entity_poly.pdbx_strand_id
1 'polypeptide(L)'
;MFKKIIFLFLFSNVINASDFLIVQSTTSTQDSGLYDYLLPVYEKKTGVDIRVVAVGTGQALKNAENGDCDLIIVHSKDDEKKFVHNGYGLERKELMY
;
A
#
# COMPACT_ATOMS: atom_id res chain seq x y z
N MET A 1 -12.27 32.09 47.62
CA MET A 1 -12.52 32.74 46.31
C MET A 1 -11.43 32.33 45.32
N PHE A 2 -11.43 31.10 44.80
CA PHE A 2 -10.59 30.69 43.66
C PHE A 2 -11.22 29.45 43.03
N LYS A 3 -12.04 29.64 41.98
CA LYS A 3 -12.54 28.54 41.14
C LYS A 3 -11.39 28.10 40.24
N LYS A 4 -10.88 26.88 40.44
CA LYS A 4 -9.92 26.23 39.54
C LYS A 4 -10.61 26.00 38.19
N ILE A 5 -10.22 26.77 37.18
CA ILE A 5 -10.60 26.54 35.79
C ILE A 5 -9.57 25.57 35.21
N ILE A 6 -9.99 24.31 35.02
CA ILE A 6 -9.22 23.32 34.25
C ILE A 6 -9.57 23.56 32.79
N PHE A 7 -8.62 24.09 32.02
CA PHE A 7 -8.74 24.26 30.57
C PHE A 7 -8.26 22.97 29.91
N LEU A 8 -9.19 22.09 29.53
CA LEU A 8 -8.90 20.86 28.82
C LEU A 8 -8.65 21.19 27.33
N PHE A 9 -7.39 21.22 26.91
CA PHE A 9 -7.00 21.37 25.52
C PHE A 9 -7.26 20.06 24.78
N LEU A 10 -8.37 19.97 24.04
CA LEU A 10 -8.62 18.89 23.09
C LEU A 10 -7.71 19.10 21.87
N PHE A 11 -6.57 18.41 21.82
CA PHE A 11 -5.79 18.28 20.59
C PHE A 11 -6.55 17.35 19.63
N SER A 12 -7.26 17.93 18.67
CA SER A 12 -7.74 17.19 17.50
C SER A 12 -6.54 16.80 16.65
N ASN A 13 -6.19 15.52 16.60
CA ASN A 13 -5.26 15.00 15.62
C ASN A 13 -5.89 15.18 14.23
N VAL A 14 -5.39 16.14 13.46
CA VAL A 14 -5.71 16.25 12.04
C VAL A 14 -5.00 15.09 11.35
N ILE A 15 -5.75 14.03 11.04
CA ILE A 15 -5.24 12.93 10.21
C ILE A 15 -5.18 13.48 8.79
N ASN A 16 -3.97 13.78 8.33
CA ASN A 16 -3.71 14.11 6.94
C ASN A 16 -3.34 12.80 6.23
N ALA A 17 -4.17 12.34 5.30
CA ALA A 17 -3.84 11.18 4.48
C ALA A 17 -2.67 11.56 3.57
N SER A 18 -1.70 10.67 3.37
CA SER A 18 -0.63 10.90 2.41
C SER A 18 -1.21 11.02 1.00
N ASP A 19 -0.67 11.94 0.21
CA ASP A 19 -1.05 12.11 -1.20
C ASP A 19 -0.54 10.96 -2.11
N PHE A 20 0.03 9.90 -1.53
CA PHE A 20 0.59 8.77 -2.25
C PHE A 20 0.31 7.43 -1.56
N LEU A 21 0.38 6.36 -2.36
CA LEU A 21 0.38 4.96 -1.91
C LEU A 21 1.66 4.25 -2.38
N ILE A 22 2.15 3.31 -1.58
CA ILE A 22 3.28 2.44 -1.89
C ILE A 22 2.78 1.09 -2.35
N VAL A 23 3.32 0.63 -3.48
CA VAL A 23 3.02 -0.69 -4.07
C VAL A 23 4.29 -1.52 -4.10
N GLN A 24 4.33 -2.64 -3.38
CA GLN A 24 5.37 -3.66 -3.59
C GLN A 24 5.03 -4.48 -4.83
N SER A 25 6.00 -4.64 -5.71
CA SER A 25 5.80 -5.38 -6.96
C SER A 25 7.04 -6.15 -7.40
N THR A 26 6.92 -6.89 -8.50
CA THR A 26 8.03 -7.58 -9.14
C THR A 26 8.64 -6.78 -10.28
N THR A 27 9.95 -6.94 -10.48
CA THR A 27 10.64 -6.34 -11.64
C THR A 27 10.04 -6.81 -12.96
N SER A 28 9.66 -8.09 -13.08
CA SER A 28 8.99 -8.63 -14.27
C SER A 28 7.67 -7.93 -14.60
N THR A 29 6.91 -7.51 -13.60
CA THR A 29 5.68 -6.74 -13.80
C THR A 29 6.01 -5.31 -14.24
N GLN A 30 6.99 -4.66 -13.61
CA GLN A 30 7.41 -3.32 -14.02
C GLN A 30 7.91 -3.31 -15.46
N ASP A 31 8.80 -4.24 -15.81
CA ASP A 31 9.42 -4.37 -17.13
C ASP A 31 8.41 -4.70 -18.24
N SER A 32 7.21 -5.18 -17.88
CA SER A 32 6.12 -5.37 -18.84
C SER A 32 5.49 -4.05 -19.34
N GLY A 33 5.79 -2.92 -18.70
CA GLY A 33 5.19 -1.62 -18.97
C GLY A 33 3.80 -1.42 -18.36
N LEU A 34 3.32 -2.35 -17.52
CA LEU A 34 2.01 -2.26 -16.87
C LEU A 34 1.83 -0.94 -16.10
N TYR A 35 2.84 -0.55 -15.32
CA TYR A 35 2.78 0.65 -14.48
C TYR A 35 2.86 1.94 -15.29
N ASP A 36 3.67 1.97 -16.35
CA ASP A 36 3.76 3.13 -17.25
C ASP A 36 2.40 3.47 -17.87
N TYR A 37 1.57 2.45 -18.10
CA TYR A 37 0.21 2.63 -18.60
C TYR A 37 -0.79 2.99 -17.49
N LEU A 38 -0.80 2.26 -16.37
CA LEU A 38 -1.84 2.37 -15.35
C LEU A 38 -1.70 3.59 -14.44
N LEU A 39 -0.48 3.90 -13.99
CA LEU A 39 -0.28 4.92 -12.96
C LEU A 39 -0.69 6.33 -13.41
N PRO A 40 -0.36 6.79 -14.63
CA PRO A 40 -0.80 8.11 -15.10
C PRO A 40 -2.32 8.23 -15.19
N VAL A 41 -3.02 7.14 -15.55
CA VAL A 41 -4.49 7.11 -15.62
C VAL A 41 -5.10 7.19 -14.22
N TYR A 42 -4.52 6.47 -13.26
CA TYR A 42 -4.99 6.49 -11.87
C TYR A 42 -4.76 7.85 -11.21
N GLU A 43 -3.57 8.43 -11.35
CA GLU A 43 -3.22 9.74 -10.79
C GLU A 43 -4.12 10.83 -11.38
N LYS A 44 -4.32 10.85 -12.71
CA LYS A 44 -5.22 11.83 -13.35
C LYS A 44 -6.67 11.77 -12.83
N LYS A 45 -7.13 10.58 -12.44
CA LYS A 45 -8.52 10.37 -11.97
C LYS A 45 -8.68 10.67 -10.48
N THR A 46 -7.66 10.41 -9.67
CA THR A 46 -7.77 10.41 -8.21
C THR A 46 -6.95 11.51 -7.54
N GLY A 47 -5.92 12.03 -8.21
CA GLY A 47 -4.92 12.93 -7.64
C GLY A 47 -3.89 12.24 -6.75
N VAL A 48 -3.91 10.90 -6.66
CA VAL A 48 -3.03 10.12 -5.78
C VAL A 48 -1.82 9.59 -6.56
N ASP A 49 -0.63 9.88 -6.05
CA ASP A 49 0.65 9.35 -6.54
C ASP A 49 0.82 7.88 -6.13
N ILE A 50 1.35 7.05 -7.03
CA ILE A 50 1.60 5.63 -6.75
C ILE A 50 3.09 5.36 -6.90
N ARG A 51 3.72 4.93 -5.81
CA ARG A 51 5.15 4.63 -5.76
C ARG A 51 5.37 3.14 -5.76
N VAL A 52 5.89 2.63 -6.87
CA VAL A 52 6.17 1.20 -7.03
C VAL A 52 7.59 0.89 -6.57
N VAL A 53 7.72 -0.12 -5.71
CA VAL A 53 8.99 -0.74 -5.34
C VAL A 53 9.06 -2.11 -6.04
N ALA A 54 9.81 -2.18 -7.14
CA ALA A 54 9.94 -3.40 -7.93
C ALA A 54 11.19 -4.20 -7.51
N VAL A 55 10.96 -5.41 -6.99
CA VAL A 55 12.00 -6.33 -6.48
C VAL A 55 11.70 -7.77 -6.91
N GLY A 56 12.42 -8.78 -6.40
CA GLY A 56 12.02 -10.18 -6.61
C GLY A 56 10.77 -10.54 -5.80
N THR A 57 9.95 -11.50 -6.27
CA THR A 57 8.69 -11.94 -5.61
C THR A 57 8.84 -12.19 -4.11
N GLY A 58 9.87 -12.95 -3.71
CA GLY A 58 10.12 -13.24 -2.29
C GLY A 58 10.41 -12.00 -1.46
N GLN A 59 11.15 -11.03 -2.02
CA GLN A 59 11.43 -9.77 -1.34
C GLN A 59 10.19 -8.87 -1.28
N ALA A 60 9.39 -8.81 -2.35
CA ALA A 60 8.15 -8.04 -2.38
C ALA A 60 7.18 -8.53 -1.28
N LEU A 61 6.99 -9.85 -1.18
CA LEU A 61 6.20 -10.47 -0.13
C LEU A 61 6.79 -10.17 1.25
N LYS A 62 8.11 -10.29 1.43
CA LYS A 62 8.75 -9.99 2.73
C LYS A 62 8.54 -8.54 3.17
N ASN A 63 8.67 -7.59 2.25
CA ASN A 63 8.42 -6.17 2.52
C ASN A 63 6.95 -5.95 2.92
N ALA A 64 6.01 -6.59 2.21
CA ALA A 64 4.59 -6.48 2.54
C ALA A 64 4.24 -7.13 3.88
N GLU A 65 4.84 -8.27 4.24
CA GLU A 65 4.72 -8.88 5.57
C GLU A 65 5.18 -7.95 6.69
N ASN A 66 6.20 -7.11 6.42
CA ASN A 66 6.72 -6.14 7.37
C ASN A 66 5.88 -4.86 7.45
N GLY A 67 4.87 -4.69 6.57
CA GLY A 67 4.05 -3.49 6.49
C GLY A 67 4.67 -2.33 5.71
N ASP A 68 5.65 -2.60 4.83
CA ASP A 68 6.36 -1.58 4.06
C ASP A 68 5.58 -1.07 2.82
N CYS A 69 4.28 -1.38 2.71
CA CYS A 69 3.42 -0.92 1.61
C CYS A 69 1.93 -0.96 1.92
N ASP A 70 1.15 -0.26 1.09
CA ASP A 70 -0.32 -0.25 1.13
C ASP A 70 -0.93 -1.37 0.26
N LEU A 71 -0.22 -1.77 -0.80
CA LEU A 71 -0.65 -2.80 -1.74
C LEU A 71 0.54 -3.65 -2.19
N ILE A 72 0.30 -4.93 -2.41
CA ILE A 72 1.25 -5.85 -3.04
C ILE A 72 0.66 -6.44 -4.33
N ILE A 73 1.47 -6.47 -5.38
CA ILE A 73 1.15 -7.11 -6.66
C ILE A 73 2.30 -8.05 -7.01
N VAL A 74 2.04 -9.36 -7.10
CA VAL A 74 3.02 -10.34 -7.57
C VAL A 74 2.36 -11.27 -8.59
N HIS A 75 3.18 -12.07 -9.28
CA HIS A 75 2.72 -13.06 -10.24
C HIS A 75 2.92 -14.49 -9.67
N SER A 76 2.37 -14.77 -8.49
CA SER A 76 2.51 -16.09 -7.84
C SER A 76 1.26 -16.41 -7.03
N LYS A 77 0.29 -17.07 -7.69
CA LYS A 77 -1.02 -17.39 -7.10
C LYS A 77 -0.92 -18.17 -5.79
N ASP A 78 -0.01 -19.13 -5.71
CA ASP A 78 0.15 -19.95 -4.50
C ASP A 78 0.75 -19.13 -3.34
N ASP A 79 1.67 -18.22 -3.62
CA ASP A 79 2.26 -17.37 -2.58
C ASP A 79 1.28 -16.27 -2.14
N GLU A 80 0.51 -15.68 -3.06
CA GLU A 80 -0.57 -14.75 -2.74
C GLU A 80 -1.61 -15.38 -1.80
N LYS A 81 -2.01 -16.64 -2.09
CA LYS A 81 -2.95 -17.37 -1.23
C LYS A 81 -2.37 -17.63 0.17
N LYS A 82 -1.10 -18.04 0.25
CA LYS A 82 -0.42 -18.24 1.53
C LYS A 82 -0.31 -16.93 2.31
N PHE A 83 0.02 -15.83 1.64
CA PHE A 83 0.15 -14.50 2.23
C PHE A 83 -1.15 -14.06 2.92
N VAL A 84 -2.28 -14.20 2.23
CA VAL A 84 -3.61 -13.91 2.80
C VAL A 84 -3.98 -14.91 3.89
N HIS A 85 -3.76 -16.22 3.68
CA HIS A 85 -4.06 -17.26 4.68
C HIS A 85 -3.32 -17.02 6.01
N ASN A 86 -2.08 -16.54 5.93
CA ASN A 86 -1.24 -16.24 7.09
C ASN A 86 -1.59 -14.90 7.76
N GLY A 87 -2.57 -14.14 7.24
CA GLY A 87 -3.06 -12.90 7.83
C GLY A 87 -2.24 -11.65 7.49
N TYR A 88 -1.32 -11.72 6.53
CA TYR A 88 -0.53 -10.57 6.10
C TYR A 88 -1.27 -9.67 5.10
N GLY A 89 -2.32 -10.17 4.46
CA GLY A 89 -3.15 -9.42 3.52
C GLY A 89 -4.64 -9.66 3.76
N LEU A 90 -5.46 -8.67 3.41
CA LEU A 90 -6.92 -8.72 3.63
C LEU A 90 -7.62 -9.70 2.69
N GLU A 91 -7.32 -9.63 1.40
CA GLU A 91 -7.89 -10.50 0.37
C GLU A 91 -7.00 -10.56 -0.86
N ARG A 92 -7.18 -11.62 -1.67
CA ARG A 92 -6.52 -11.76 -2.97
C ARG A 92 -7.49 -11.32 -4.08
N LYS A 93 -7.03 -10.43 -4.96
CA LYS A 93 -7.72 -10.11 -6.22
C LYS A 93 -6.96 -10.73 -7.39
N GLU A 94 -7.69 -11.32 -8.33
CA GLU A 94 -7.09 -11.87 -9.55
C GLU A 94 -6.72 -10.75 -10.52
N LEU A 95 -5.42 -10.47 -10.61
CA LEU A 95 -4.84 -9.54 -11.57
C LEU A 95 -3.91 -10.25 -12.57
N MET A 96 -3.11 -11.21 -12.09
CA MET A 96 -2.15 -11.99 -12.88
C MET A 96 -2.48 -13.48 -12.82
N TYR A 97 -2.24 -14.21 -13.92
CA TYR A 97 -2.67 -15.59 -14.14
C TYR A 97 -1.51 -16.59 -14.15
#